data_AF-A0A172TPJ1-F1
#
_entry.id   AF-A0A172TPJ1-F1
#
_cell.length_a   1.000
_cell.length_b   1.000
_cell.length_c   1.000
_cell.angle_alpha   90.00
_cell.angle_beta   90.00
_cell.angle_gamma   90.00
#
_symmetry.space_group_name_H-M   'P 1'
#
loop_
_entity.id
_entity.type
_entity.pdbx_description
1 polymer ?
#
loop_
_entity_poly.entity_id
_entity_poly.type
_entity_poly.pdbx_seq_one_letter_code
_entity_poly.pdbx_strand_id
1 'polypeptide(L)'
;MKWDSITGIIWINRGQATLESTVQAPKPVATGSKPSVSLMGIEVGDSIETVTTRLGAPVRKDPSEYGFTWYIYHNKYKNYIQVGISNGIAVALYTNANGWTLKNNITVGTSKRDAEQQMGAPVTSIMKNNVKYILNDNEHIGRYRLGANYVTLFYDKYTQNRVTSVLVVQAKAEESLVQHHGSELISAYEQQSFDIANALRVRLGKTPFIWDKSVSSTARKHSADMIVNRYFDHSSPSGTSPLDRMKTDGIIFQSAAENIAAGQQNAIYAHEAWMNSEGHRTNLMSDNTRLGVGVSFGGKMNVYYTQNFFTPYK
;
A
#
# COMPACT_ATOMS: atom_id res chain seq x y z
N MET A 1 5.21 12.65 17.68
CA MET A 1 5.97 12.37 16.45
C MET A 1 7.41 12.80 16.71
N LYS A 2 8.39 11.89 16.68
CA LYS A 2 9.81 12.27 16.69
C LYS A 2 10.43 11.72 15.42
N TRP A 3 10.94 12.63 14.60
CA TRP A 3 11.71 12.35 13.40
C TRP A 3 13.16 12.15 13.83
N ASP A 4 13.76 11.03 13.45
CA ASP A 4 15.20 10.80 13.58
C ASP A 4 15.80 10.83 12.17
N SER A 5 16.65 11.82 11.93
CA SER A 5 17.31 12.10 10.65
C SER A 5 18.34 11.05 10.25
N ILE A 6 18.70 10.12 11.14
CA ILE A 6 19.83 9.21 10.93
C ILE A 6 19.37 7.79 10.54
N THR A 7 18.14 7.39 10.90
CA THR A 7 17.67 5.99 10.74
C THR A 7 16.48 5.81 9.80
N GLY A 8 15.77 6.88 9.40
CA GLY A 8 14.62 6.78 8.49
C GLY A 8 13.42 5.99 9.05
N ILE A 9 13.42 5.68 10.35
CA ILE A 9 12.40 4.88 11.06
C ILE A 9 11.13 5.71 11.27
N ILE A 10 9.99 5.21 10.77
CA ILE A 10 8.66 5.72 11.11
C ILE A 10 8.12 4.92 12.31
N TRP A 11 8.11 5.53 13.48
CA TRP A 11 7.47 4.96 14.67
C TRP A 11 5.94 5.10 14.57
N ILE A 12 5.24 4.04 14.17
CA ILE A 12 3.78 3.97 14.32
C ILE A 12 3.46 3.36 15.68
N ASN A 13 3.32 4.20 16.70
CA ASN A 13 2.62 3.81 17.92
C ASN A 13 1.14 3.66 17.59
N ARG A 14 0.62 2.43 17.47
CA ARG A 14 -0.80 2.19 17.72
C ARG A 14 -0.97 2.07 19.23
N GLY A 15 -1.45 3.16 19.85
CA GLY A 15 -2.06 3.07 21.17
C GLY A 15 -3.21 2.07 21.12
N GLN A 16 -3.34 1.27 22.16
CA GLN A 16 -4.52 0.43 22.38
C GLN A 16 -5.78 1.31 22.32
N ALA A 17 -6.83 0.79 21.69
CA ALA A 17 -8.13 1.46 21.68
C ALA A 17 -8.62 1.65 23.11
N THR A 18 -8.77 2.90 23.55
CA THR A 18 -9.53 3.21 24.76
C THR A 18 -11.01 3.19 24.40
N LEU A 19 -11.76 2.29 25.03
CA LEU A 19 -13.20 2.20 24.94
C LEU A 19 -13.80 3.41 25.69
N GLU A 20 -14.22 4.43 24.95
CA GLU A 20 -15.07 5.47 25.52
C GLU A 20 -16.53 5.25 25.06
N SER A 21 -17.42 5.15 26.04
CA SER A 21 -18.85 4.93 25.85
C SER A 21 -19.55 6.18 25.29
N THR A 22 -20.37 5.94 24.27
CA THR A 22 -21.55 6.70 23.83
C THR A 22 -21.39 8.22 23.66
N VAL A 23 -21.09 8.64 22.42
CA VAL A 23 -21.46 9.96 21.91
C VAL A 23 -22.17 9.80 20.57
N GLN A 24 -23.29 10.48 20.44
CA GLN A 24 -24.25 10.42 19.34
C GLN A 24 -23.59 10.74 17.98
N ALA A 25 -23.87 9.90 16.99
CA ALA A 25 -23.34 10.06 15.64
C ALA A 25 -23.79 11.40 15.00
N PRO A 26 -22.91 12.11 14.28
CA PRO A 26 -23.33 13.26 13.49
C PRO A 26 -24.34 12.83 12.42
N LYS A 27 -25.37 13.67 12.23
CA LYS A 27 -26.48 13.41 11.29
C LYS A 27 -25.96 13.24 9.86
N PRO A 28 -26.47 12.25 9.10
CA PRO A 28 -26.19 12.12 7.68
C PRO A 28 -26.68 13.37 6.93
N VAL A 29 -25.78 14.00 6.17
CA VAL A 29 -26.18 14.98 5.14
C VAL A 29 -26.76 14.19 3.96
N ALA A 30 -27.83 14.73 3.38
CA ALA A 30 -28.79 14.08 2.49
C ALA A 30 -28.19 13.31 1.29
N THR A 31 -28.86 12.21 0.98
CA THR A 31 -28.70 11.34 -0.19
C THR A 31 -29.04 12.06 -1.48
N GLY A 32 -28.05 12.23 -2.37
CA GLY A 32 -28.29 12.89 -3.66
C GLY A 32 -27.08 12.99 -4.60
N SER A 33 -26.16 12.04 -4.60
CA SER A 33 -25.34 11.68 -5.77
C SER A 33 -24.41 10.53 -5.39
N LYS A 34 -24.35 9.48 -6.21
CA LYS A 34 -23.24 8.51 -6.11
C LYS A 34 -21.95 9.32 -6.26
N PRO A 35 -20.95 9.14 -5.39
CA PRO A 35 -19.59 9.52 -5.76
C PRO A 35 -19.15 8.52 -6.83
N SER A 36 -19.31 8.92 -8.10
CA SER A 36 -18.85 8.14 -9.25
C SER A 36 -17.34 8.28 -9.33
N VAL A 37 -16.63 7.41 -8.62
CA VAL A 37 -15.20 7.24 -8.80
C VAL A 37 -15.03 6.18 -9.87
N SER A 38 -14.52 6.59 -11.02
CA SER A 38 -14.12 5.67 -12.08
C SER A 38 -12.60 5.64 -12.18
N LEU A 39 -12.00 4.50 -11.85
CA LEU A 39 -10.58 4.27 -12.08
C LEU A 39 -10.48 3.45 -13.37
N MET A 40 -9.95 4.07 -14.43
CA MET A 40 -9.82 3.44 -15.75
C MET A 40 -11.14 2.88 -16.29
N GLY A 41 -12.25 3.58 -16.04
CA GLY A 41 -13.57 3.13 -16.45
C GLY A 41 -14.21 2.10 -15.52
N ILE A 42 -13.60 1.71 -14.41
CA ILE A 42 -14.20 0.81 -13.41
C ILE A 42 -14.71 1.60 -12.22
N GLU A 43 -15.94 1.32 -11.80
CA GLU A 43 -16.55 1.87 -10.59
C GLU A 43 -16.79 0.79 -9.53
N VAL A 44 -16.78 1.18 -8.25
CA VAL A 44 -17.30 0.31 -7.18
C VAL A 44 -18.79 0.07 -7.42
N GLY A 45 -19.18 -1.21 -7.46
CA GLY A 45 -20.50 -1.69 -7.81
C GLY A 45 -20.59 -2.35 -9.19
N ASP A 46 -19.56 -2.23 -10.03
CA ASP A 46 -19.52 -2.93 -11.32
C ASP A 46 -19.48 -4.45 -11.13
N SER A 47 -20.16 -5.20 -12.00
CA SER A 47 -20.07 -6.66 -12.04
C SER A 47 -18.71 -7.10 -12.57
N ILE A 48 -18.29 -8.31 -12.20
CA ILE A 48 -17.07 -8.93 -12.72
C ILE A 48 -17.11 -9.08 -14.25
N GLU A 49 -18.29 -9.23 -14.83
CA GLU A 49 -18.47 -9.24 -16.29
C GLU A 49 -18.15 -7.88 -16.91
N THR A 50 -18.65 -6.78 -16.31
CA THR A 50 -18.31 -5.41 -16.72
C THR A 50 -16.80 -5.16 -16.60
N VAL A 51 -16.20 -5.57 -15.47
CA VAL A 51 -14.75 -5.44 -15.25
C VAL A 51 -13.96 -6.23 -16.29
N THR A 52 -14.34 -7.49 -16.55
CA THR A 52 -13.67 -8.37 -17.52
C THR A 52 -13.81 -7.85 -18.95
N THR A 53 -14.98 -7.29 -19.30
CA THR A 53 -15.22 -6.69 -20.62
C THR A 53 -14.28 -5.50 -20.86
N ARG A 54 -14.01 -4.70 -19.82
CA ARG A 54 -13.18 -3.49 -19.92
C ARG A 54 -11.69 -3.76 -19.80
N LEU A 55 -11.28 -4.64 -18.88
CA LEU A 55 -9.87 -4.87 -18.54
C LEU A 55 -9.31 -6.20 -19.04
N GLY A 56 -10.15 -7.09 -19.56
CA GLY A 56 -9.77 -8.45 -19.90
C GLY A 56 -9.61 -9.34 -18.66
N ALA A 57 -8.82 -10.41 -18.80
CA ALA A 57 -8.50 -11.28 -17.68
C ALA A 57 -7.44 -10.63 -16.76
N PRO A 58 -7.55 -10.79 -15.43
CA PRO A 58 -6.52 -10.31 -14.51
C PRO A 58 -5.21 -11.09 -14.70
N VAL A 59 -4.09 -10.41 -14.52
CA VAL A 59 -2.76 -11.06 -14.55
C VAL A 59 -2.51 -11.91 -13.31
N ARG A 60 -3.16 -11.55 -12.20
CA ARG A 60 -3.08 -12.27 -10.91
C ARG A 60 -4.31 -12.02 -10.05
N LYS A 61 -4.63 -12.95 -9.17
CA LYS A 61 -5.66 -12.80 -8.14
C LYS A 61 -5.00 -13.01 -6.78
N ASP A 62 -5.16 -12.04 -5.89
CA ASP A 62 -4.51 -12.01 -4.59
C ASP A 62 -5.58 -11.93 -3.48
N PRO A 63 -5.51 -12.72 -2.40
CA PRO A 63 -6.35 -12.49 -1.22
C PRO A 63 -6.09 -11.11 -0.63
N SER A 64 -7.09 -10.58 0.08
CA SER A 64 -6.97 -9.32 0.83
C SER A 64 -7.30 -9.52 2.31
N GLU A 65 -6.85 -8.56 3.12
CA GLU A 65 -7.22 -8.41 4.52
C GLU A 65 -8.71 -8.08 4.73
N TYR A 66 -9.43 -7.71 3.68
CA TYR A 66 -10.83 -7.33 3.73
C TYR A 66 -11.80 -8.49 3.47
N GLY A 67 -11.28 -9.68 3.16
CA GLY A 67 -12.07 -10.87 2.80
C GLY A 67 -12.56 -10.89 1.35
N PHE A 68 -12.33 -9.83 0.57
CA PHE A 68 -12.49 -9.87 -0.90
C PHE A 68 -11.18 -10.28 -1.58
N THR A 69 -11.21 -10.56 -2.88
CA THR A 69 -10.00 -10.88 -3.67
C THR A 69 -9.60 -9.71 -4.54
N TRP A 70 -8.34 -9.28 -4.48
CA TRP A 70 -7.77 -8.32 -5.42
C TRP A 70 -7.52 -8.99 -6.77
N TYR A 71 -8.14 -8.48 -7.82
CA TYR A 71 -7.86 -8.83 -9.20
C TYR A 71 -6.89 -7.79 -9.74
N ILE A 72 -5.68 -8.23 -10.09
CA ILE A 72 -4.58 -7.36 -10.49
C ILE A 72 -4.57 -7.24 -12.01
N TYR A 73 -4.53 -6.02 -12.54
CA TYR A 73 -4.49 -5.74 -13.97
C TYR A 73 -3.36 -4.77 -14.28
N HIS A 74 -2.60 -5.07 -15.32
CA HIS A 74 -1.69 -4.13 -15.95
C HIS A 74 -1.20 -4.67 -17.30
N ASN A 75 -0.70 -3.80 -18.17
CA ASN A 75 0.09 -4.18 -19.34
C ASN A 75 1.53 -3.72 -19.14
N LYS A 76 2.44 -4.64 -18.75
CA LYS A 76 3.82 -4.31 -18.36
C LYS A 76 3.87 -3.15 -17.35
N TYR A 77 3.04 -3.24 -16.30
CA TYR A 77 2.84 -2.23 -15.26
C TYR A 77 2.28 -0.87 -15.73
N LYS A 78 2.03 -0.67 -17.03
CA LYS A 78 1.20 0.43 -17.52
C LYS A 78 -0.26 0.18 -17.15
N ASN A 79 -0.98 1.26 -16.85
CA ASN A 79 -2.40 1.21 -16.47
C ASN A 79 -2.65 0.22 -15.33
N TYR A 80 -1.74 0.19 -14.34
CA TYR A 80 -1.86 -0.68 -13.18
C TYR A 80 -3.10 -0.34 -12.37
N ILE A 81 -3.94 -1.33 -12.11
CA ILE A 81 -5.12 -1.20 -11.24
C ILE A 81 -5.34 -2.52 -10.48
N GLN A 82 -5.73 -2.41 -9.22
CA GLN A 82 -6.25 -3.52 -8.44
C GLN A 82 -7.77 -3.32 -8.28
N VAL A 83 -8.55 -4.36 -8.59
CA VAL A 83 -10.01 -4.36 -8.41
C VAL A 83 -10.37 -5.41 -7.37
N GLY A 84 -10.86 -4.99 -6.22
CA GLY A 84 -11.32 -5.89 -5.16
C GLY A 84 -12.69 -6.44 -5.52
N ILE A 85 -12.79 -7.75 -5.70
CA ILE A 85 -14.02 -8.45 -6.09
C ILE A 85 -14.55 -9.26 -4.91
N SER A 86 -15.81 -9.03 -4.56
CA SER A 86 -16.57 -9.84 -3.59
C SER A 86 -17.92 -10.22 -4.19
N ASN A 87 -18.27 -11.50 -4.14
CA ASN A 87 -19.53 -12.04 -4.70
C ASN A 87 -19.80 -11.57 -6.15
N GLY A 88 -18.75 -11.52 -6.97
CA GLY A 88 -18.85 -11.11 -8.38
C GLY A 88 -19.01 -9.60 -8.62
N ILE A 89 -18.86 -8.76 -7.60
CA ILE A 89 -19.00 -7.30 -7.68
C ILE A 89 -17.71 -6.60 -7.23
N ALA A 90 -17.34 -5.51 -7.90
CA ALA A 90 -16.25 -4.62 -7.49
C ALA A 90 -16.62 -3.86 -6.21
N VAL A 91 -15.87 -4.09 -5.13
CA VAL A 91 -16.05 -3.46 -3.82
C VAL A 91 -14.88 -2.57 -3.40
N ALA A 92 -13.75 -2.66 -4.10
CA ALA A 92 -12.60 -1.80 -3.86
C ALA A 92 -11.80 -1.57 -5.15
N LEU A 93 -11.09 -0.46 -5.23
CA LEU A 93 -10.22 -0.11 -6.36
C LEU A 93 -8.95 0.56 -5.84
N TYR A 94 -7.79 0.23 -6.40
CA TYR A 94 -6.55 0.94 -6.13
C TYR A 94 -5.76 1.18 -7.41
N THR A 95 -5.14 2.36 -7.53
CA THR A 95 -4.12 2.61 -8.57
C THR A 95 -3.14 3.70 -8.15
N ASN A 96 -1.88 3.51 -8.51
CA ASN A 96 -0.84 4.53 -8.56
C ASN A 96 -0.36 4.82 -10.00
N ALA A 97 -1.08 4.34 -11.02
CA ALA A 97 -0.82 4.68 -12.41
C ALA A 97 -1.47 6.02 -12.76
N ASN A 98 -1.18 6.54 -13.96
CA ASN A 98 -1.88 7.69 -14.53
C ASN A 98 -3.24 7.27 -15.13
N GLY A 99 -4.05 8.25 -15.54
CA GLY A 99 -5.25 7.99 -16.36
C GLY A 99 -6.53 7.71 -15.57
N TRP A 100 -6.57 8.08 -14.29
CA TRP A 100 -7.79 8.08 -13.48
C TRP A 100 -8.17 9.50 -13.08
N THR A 101 -9.45 9.72 -12.81
CA THR A 101 -9.97 11.01 -12.35
C THR A 101 -11.15 10.76 -11.45
N LEU A 102 -11.14 11.34 -10.25
CA LEU A 102 -12.33 11.42 -9.41
C LEU A 102 -13.29 12.45 -10.01
N LYS A 103 -14.59 12.27 -9.82
CA LYS A 103 -15.64 13.18 -10.32
C LYS A 103 -15.38 14.68 -10.06
N ASN A 104 -14.61 15.01 -9.02
CA ASN A 104 -14.28 16.38 -8.66
C ASN A 104 -13.06 16.94 -9.42
N ASN A 105 -12.54 16.22 -10.43
CA ASN A 105 -11.29 16.51 -11.17
C ASN A 105 -10.01 16.30 -10.36
N ILE A 106 -10.06 15.46 -9.33
CA ILE A 106 -8.86 15.02 -8.61
C ILE A 106 -8.20 13.90 -9.40
N THR A 107 -6.91 14.06 -9.65
CA THR A 107 -6.07 13.08 -10.34
C THR A 107 -4.65 13.15 -9.77
N VAL A 108 -3.73 12.36 -10.34
CA VAL A 108 -2.30 12.45 -10.03
C VAL A 108 -1.82 13.89 -10.26
N GLY A 109 -1.14 14.46 -9.26
CA GLY A 109 -0.63 15.83 -9.31
C GLY A 109 -1.56 16.90 -8.74
N THR A 110 -2.84 16.60 -8.47
CA THR A 110 -3.72 17.53 -7.74
C THR A 110 -3.09 17.88 -6.38
N SER A 111 -3.12 19.16 -5.98
CA SER A 111 -2.55 19.54 -4.69
C SER A 111 -3.44 19.06 -3.54
N LYS A 112 -2.86 18.76 -2.37
CA LYS A 112 -3.63 18.43 -1.16
C LYS A 112 -4.67 19.49 -0.83
N ARG A 113 -4.33 20.77 -0.97
CA ARG A 113 -5.24 21.89 -0.75
C ARG A 113 -6.47 21.79 -1.67
N ASP A 114 -6.26 21.59 -2.96
CA ASP A 114 -7.37 21.52 -3.92
C ASP A 114 -8.23 20.28 -3.67
N ALA A 115 -7.60 19.15 -3.33
CA ALA A 115 -8.30 17.92 -2.98
C ALA A 115 -9.20 18.11 -1.75
N GLU A 116 -8.71 18.76 -0.69
CA GLU A 116 -9.48 19.06 0.53
C GLU A 116 -10.58 20.11 0.29
N GLN A 117 -10.33 21.11 -0.57
CA GLN A 117 -11.38 22.05 -0.97
C GLN A 117 -12.54 21.36 -1.69
N GLN A 118 -12.23 20.33 -2.49
CA GLN A 118 -13.22 19.61 -3.29
C GLN A 118 -13.91 18.47 -2.54
N MET A 119 -13.24 17.81 -1.60
CA MET A 119 -13.78 16.65 -0.86
C MET A 119 -14.17 16.95 0.58
N GLY A 120 -13.88 18.16 1.06
CA GLY A 120 -14.00 18.52 2.47
C GLY A 120 -12.82 18.02 3.30
N ALA A 121 -12.96 18.08 4.63
CA ALA A 121 -11.93 17.63 5.55
C ALA A 121 -11.81 16.09 5.56
N PRO A 122 -10.59 15.55 5.69
CA PRO A 122 -10.40 14.12 5.91
C PRO A 122 -11.12 13.64 7.18
N VAL A 123 -11.70 12.44 7.14
CA VAL A 123 -12.22 11.77 8.32
C VAL A 123 -11.08 11.33 9.23
N THR A 124 -11.25 11.50 10.53
CA THR A 124 -10.27 11.09 11.56
C THR A 124 -10.66 9.78 12.24
N SER A 125 -11.81 9.21 11.88
CA SER A 125 -12.30 7.94 12.40
C SER A 125 -13.22 7.24 11.42
N ILE A 126 -13.32 5.92 11.56
CA ILE A 126 -14.29 5.09 10.84
C ILE A 126 -15.13 4.29 11.84
N MET A 127 -16.41 4.15 11.55
CA MET A 127 -17.30 3.31 12.33
C MET A 127 -17.29 1.90 11.74
N LYS A 128 -17.05 0.88 12.57
CA LYS A 128 -17.26 -0.53 12.19
C LYS A 128 -18.09 -1.21 13.26
N ASN A 129 -19.23 -1.79 12.90
CA ASN A 129 -20.14 -2.45 13.84
C ASN A 129 -20.44 -1.59 15.09
N ASN A 130 -20.75 -0.30 14.88
CA ASN A 130 -20.97 0.71 15.94
C ASN A 130 -19.77 1.03 16.85
N VAL A 131 -18.58 0.50 16.55
CA VAL A 131 -17.33 0.86 17.23
C VAL A 131 -16.59 1.93 16.42
N LYS A 132 -16.16 3.00 17.09
CA LYS A 132 -15.39 4.09 16.49
C LYS A 132 -13.90 3.73 16.51
N TYR A 133 -13.32 3.56 15.33
CA TYR A 133 -11.88 3.35 15.16
C TYR A 133 -11.22 4.68 14.79
N ILE A 134 -10.32 5.17 15.63
CA ILE A 134 -9.52 6.36 15.33
C ILE A 134 -8.49 6.00 14.25
N LEU A 135 -8.42 6.84 13.23
CA LEU A 135 -7.43 6.74 12.18
C LEU A 135 -6.17 7.48 12.62
N ASN A 136 -5.04 6.79 12.63
CA ASN A 136 -3.71 7.39 12.84
C ASN A 136 -3.06 7.69 11.48
N ASP A 137 -3.84 8.24 10.55
CA ASP A 137 -3.35 8.67 9.25
C ASP A 137 -2.43 9.89 9.45
N ASN A 138 -1.27 9.90 8.80
CA ASN A 138 -0.35 11.04 8.86
C ASN A 138 -0.73 12.10 7.82
N GLU A 139 0.01 13.21 7.77
CA GLU A 139 -0.26 14.31 6.85
C GLU A 139 -0.17 13.96 5.35
N HIS A 140 0.38 12.79 5.01
CA HIS A 140 0.51 12.28 3.64
C HIS A 140 -0.63 11.33 3.24
N ILE A 141 -1.64 11.16 4.09
CA ILE A 141 -2.82 10.34 3.82
C ILE A 141 -4.07 11.16 4.11
N GLY A 142 -4.93 11.33 3.11
CA GLY A 142 -6.24 11.94 3.27
C GLY A 142 -7.32 10.91 3.02
N ARG A 143 -8.11 10.59 4.04
CA ARG A 143 -9.26 9.67 3.91
C ARG A 143 -10.56 10.44 3.94
N TYR A 144 -11.45 10.17 3.00
CA TYR A 144 -12.69 10.92 2.80
C TYR A 144 -13.85 9.95 2.74
N ARG A 145 -14.97 10.32 3.37
CA ARG A 145 -16.21 9.55 3.25
C ARG A 145 -17.06 10.15 2.15
N LEU A 146 -17.18 9.43 1.04
CA LEU A 146 -18.03 9.82 -0.08
C LEU A 146 -19.15 8.78 -0.21
N GLY A 147 -20.36 9.12 0.22
CA GLY A 147 -21.52 8.23 0.18
C GLY A 147 -21.25 6.89 0.88
N ALA A 148 -21.34 5.79 0.12
CA ALA A 148 -21.10 4.43 0.62
C ALA A 148 -19.62 3.99 0.54
N ASN A 149 -18.70 4.88 0.19
CA ASN A 149 -17.29 4.55 -0.04
C ASN A 149 -16.36 5.39 0.85
N TYR A 150 -15.26 4.80 1.26
CA TYR A 150 -14.07 5.51 1.71
C TYR A 150 -13.13 5.70 0.52
N VAL A 151 -12.70 6.93 0.31
CA VAL A 151 -11.66 7.28 -0.67
C VAL A 151 -10.44 7.75 0.10
N THR A 152 -9.33 7.05 -0.05
CA THR A 152 -8.02 7.44 0.49
C THR A 152 -7.16 7.96 -0.63
N LEU A 153 -6.76 9.23 -0.53
CA LEU A 153 -5.72 9.83 -1.35
C LEU A 153 -4.40 9.76 -0.61
N PHE A 154 -3.37 9.36 -1.33
CA PHE A 154 -1.99 9.40 -0.84
C PHE A 154 -1.27 10.59 -1.47
N TYR A 155 -0.48 11.27 -0.65
CA TYR A 155 0.25 12.47 -1.02
C TYR A 155 1.76 12.22 -0.94
N ASP A 156 2.51 12.82 -1.86
CA ASP A 156 3.97 12.74 -1.86
C ASP A 156 4.57 14.07 -1.40
N LYS A 157 5.23 14.02 -0.23
CA LYS A 157 5.86 15.18 0.41
C LYS A 157 6.96 15.81 -0.43
N TYR A 158 7.64 15.01 -1.27
CA TYR A 158 8.70 15.49 -2.17
C TYR A 158 8.14 16.17 -3.42
N THR A 159 6.82 16.15 -3.62
CA THR A 159 6.12 16.80 -4.74
C THR A 159 5.18 17.90 -4.26
N GLN A 160 5.49 18.54 -3.13
CA GLN A 160 4.65 19.56 -2.50
C GLN A 160 3.27 19.01 -2.07
N ASN A 161 3.24 17.78 -1.52
CA ASN A 161 2.02 17.09 -1.10
C ASN A 161 0.97 16.98 -2.21
N ARG A 162 1.40 16.58 -3.40
CA ARG A 162 0.49 16.27 -4.52
C ARG A 162 0.02 14.83 -4.46
N VAL A 163 -1.19 14.61 -4.93
CA VAL A 163 -1.83 13.30 -5.01
C VAL A 163 -1.01 12.37 -5.91
N THR A 164 -0.70 11.18 -5.42
CA THR A 164 0.06 10.16 -6.15
C THR A 164 -0.73 8.90 -6.42
N SER A 165 -1.62 8.51 -5.54
CA SER A 165 -2.41 7.29 -5.70
C SER A 165 -3.75 7.43 -5.00
N VAL A 166 -4.67 6.54 -5.34
CA VAL A 166 -6.01 6.50 -4.77
C VAL A 166 -6.39 5.07 -4.43
N LEU A 167 -6.96 4.89 -3.25
CA LEU A 167 -7.62 3.67 -2.80
C LEU A 167 -9.09 3.99 -2.52
N VAL A 168 -10.00 3.26 -3.15
CA VAL A 168 -11.44 3.33 -2.89
C VAL A 168 -11.86 2.01 -2.29
N VAL A 169 -12.53 2.04 -1.15
CA VAL A 169 -13.08 0.84 -0.50
C VAL A 169 -14.52 1.12 -0.13
N GLN A 170 -15.43 0.24 -0.53
CA GLN A 170 -16.82 0.30 -0.08
C GLN A 170 -16.86 0.19 1.44
N ALA A 171 -17.65 1.05 2.10
CA ALA A 171 -17.71 1.11 3.56
C ALA A 171 -18.01 -0.24 4.23
N LYS A 172 -18.91 -1.04 3.63
CA LYS A 172 -19.22 -2.39 4.11
C LYS A 172 -18.03 -3.35 3.99
N ALA A 173 -17.20 -3.21 2.96
CA ALA A 173 -15.96 -3.99 2.83
C ALA A 173 -14.88 -3.52 3.82
N GLU A 174 -14.86 -2.24 4.16
CA GLU A 174 -13.97 -1.73 5.21
C GLU A 174 -14.37 -2.26 6.61
N GLU A 175 -15.67 -2.51 6.84
CA GLU A 175 -16.18 -3.16 8.06
C GLU A 175 -15.74 -4.62 8.17
N SER A 176 -15.55 -5.32 7.04
CA SER A 176 -15.05 -6.70 6.99
C SER A 176 -13.53 -6.82 7.02
N LEU A 177 -12.81 -5.75 7.39
CA LEU A 177 -11.38 -5.84 7.65
C LEU A 177 -11.11 -6.85 8.78
N VAL A 178 -10.57 -8.00 8.42
CA VAL A 178 -10.13 -9.03 9.35
C VAL A 178 -8.60 -9.01 9.38
N GLN A 179 -7.98 -9.13 10.56
CA GLN A 179 -6.58 -9.49 10.63
C GLN A 179 -6.43 -10.96 10.24
N HIS A 180 -6.51 -11.24 8.93
CA HIS A 180 -6.22 -12.56 8.40
C HIS A 180 -4.71 -12.72 8.28
N HIS A 181 -4.18 -13.82 8.79
CA HIS A 181 -2.76 -14.15 8.71
C HIS A 181 -2.64 -15.52 8.06
N GLY A 182 -2.32 -15.52 6.77
CA GLY A 182 -2.16 -16.74 5.97
C GLY A 182 -0.98 -16.62 5.02
N SER A 183 -0.38 -17.76 4.65
CA SER A 183 0.76 -17.83 3.72
C SER A 183 0.41 -17.26 2.33
N GLU A 184 -0.84 -17.39 1.90
CA GLU A 184 -1.34 -16.78 0.67
C GLU A 184 -1.36 -15.25 0.74
N LEU A 185 -1.75 -14.68 1.89
CA LEU A 185 -1.74 -13.22 2.10
C LEU A 185 -0.31 -12.66 2.18
N ILE A 186 0.63 -13.41 2.76
CA ILE A 186 2.06 -13.07 2.73
C ILE A 186 2.53 -12.94 1.27
N SER A 187 2.26 -13.97 0.46
CA SER A 187 2.66 -13.99 -0.95
C SER A 187 1.99 -12.88 -1.75
N ALA A 188 0.72 -12.59 -1.46
CA ALA A 188 -0.01 -11.46 -2.04
C ALA A 188 0.66 -10.12 -1.72
N TYR A 189 1.02 -9.86 -0.47
CA TYR A 189 1.64 -8.60 -0.07
C TYR A 189 3.01 -8.39 -0.73
N GLU A 190 3.80 -9.44 -0.86
CA GLU A 190 5.09 -9.38 -1.56
C GLU A 190 4.93 -9.05 -3.05
N GLN A 191 4.01 -9.74 -3.73
CA GLN A 191 3.76 -9.52 -5.16
C GLN A 191 3.11 -8.15 -5.42
N GLN A 192 2.16 -7.73 -4.59
CA GLN A 192 1.59 -6.38 -4.68
C GLN A 192 2.66 -5.32 -4.44
N SER A 193 3.53 -5.47 -3.43
CA SER A 193 4.63 -4.53 -3.17
C SER A 193 5.55 -4.38 -4.39
N PHE A 194 5.89 -5.50 -5.04
CA PHE A 194 6.66 -5.52 -6.27
C PHE A 194 5.95 -4.81 -7.44
N ASP A 195 4.67 -5.11 -7.65
CA ASP A 195 3.90 -4.53 -8.76
C ASP A 195 3.68 -3.03 -8.57
N ILE A 196 3.35 -2.58 -7.36
CA ILE A 196 3.12 -1.17 -7.04
C ILE A 196 4.42 -0.37 -7.26
N ALA A 197 5.57 -0.92 -6.85
CA ALA A 197 6.88 -0.32 -7.13
C ALA A 197 7.14 -0.20 -8.64
N ASN A 198 6.85 -1.25 -9.40
CA ASN A 198 7.05 -1.23 -10.85
C ASN A 198 6.07 -0.34 -11.61
N ALA A 199 4.82 -0.25 -11.16
CA ALA A 199 3.82 0.67 -11.72
C ALA A 199 4.27 2.12 -11.55
N LEU A 200 4.81 2.47 -10.38
CA LEU A 200 5.41 3.78 -10.15
C LEU A 200 6.62 4.01 -11.06
N ARG A 201 7.52 3.04 -11.18
CA ARG A 201 8.71 3.18 -12.05
C ARG A 201 8.31 3.42 -13.50
N VAL A 202 7.37 2.64 -14.02
CA VAL A 202 6.86 2.83 -15.39
C VAL A 202 6.19 4.18 -15.56
N ARG A 203 5.42 4.65 -14.56
CA ARG A 203 4.84 6.00 -14.57
C ARG A 203 5.91 7.10 -14.66
N LEU A 204 7.08 6.87 -14.07
CA LEU A 204 8.22 7.79 -14.09
C LEU A 204 9.20 7.52 -15.25
N GLY A 205 8.85 6.67 -16.21
CA GLY A 205 9.70 6.35 -17.35
C GLY A 205 10.91 5.46 -17.04
N LYS A 206 10.95 4.83 -15.85
CA LYS A 206 12.01 3.90 -15.46
C LYS A 206 11.68 2.47 -15.85
N THR A 207 12.73 1.69 -16.12
CA THR A 207 12.63 0.25 -16.36
C THR A 207 12.11 -0.47 -15.12
N PRO A 208 11.09 -1.33 -15.22
CA PRO A 208 10.65 -2.18 -14.12
C PRO A 208 11.78 -3.05 -13.58
N PHE A 209 11.81 -3.27 -12.27
CA PHE A 209 12.61 -4.33 -11.68
C PHE A 209 12.11 -5.69 -12.16
N ILE A 210 13.02 -6.65 -12.24
CA ILE A 210 12.72 -8.06 -12.47
C ILE A 210 12.60 -8.76 -11.11
N TRP A 211 11.52 -9.51 -10.91
CA TRP A 211 11.31 -10.27 -9.68
C TRP A 211 12.42 -11.31 -9.52
N ASP A 212 13.05 -11.34 -8.35
CA ASP A 212 14.07 -12.33 -8.03
C ASP A 212 13.65 -13.15 -6.81
N LYS A 213 13.41 -14.45 -7.03
CA LYS A 213 12.90 -15.35 -6.00
C LYS A 213 13.94 -15.62 -4.90
N SER A 214 15.22 -15.71 -5.24
CA SER A 214 16.30 -15.91 -4.26
C SER A 214 16.36 -14.74 -3.28
N VAL A 215 16.39 -13.50 -3.79
CA VAL A 215 16.46 -12.32 -2.90
C VAL A 215 15.16 -12.10 -2.12
N SER A 216 14.00 -12.47 -2.68
CA SER A 216 12.73 -12.49 -1.95
C SER A 216 12.79 -13.45 -0.76
N SER A 217 13.40 -14.63 -0.92
CA SER A 217 13.61 -15.56 0.19
C SER A 217 14.51 -14.95 1.28
N THR A 218 15.59 -14.27 0.91
CA THR A 218 16.47 -13.56 1.87
C THR A 218 15.72 -12.44 2.59
N ALA A 219 14.93 -11.65 1.86
CA ALA A 219 14.11 -10.59 2.43
C ALA A 219 13.08 -11.14 3.43
N ARG A 220 12.46 -12.29 3.13
CA ARG A 220 11.49 -12.92 4.04
C ARG A 220 12.14 -13.42 5.32
N LYS A 221 13.34 -14.00 5.22
CA LYS A 221 14.15 -14.37 6.40
C LYS A 221 14.41 -13.15 7.29
N HIS A 222 14.75 -12.00 6.71
CA HIS A 222 14.97 -10.77 7.48
C HIS A 222 13.70 -10.24 8.16
N SER A 223 12.57 -10.22 7.45
CA SER A 223 11.28 -9.87 8.05
C SER A 223 10.90 -10.79 9.22
N ALA A 224 11.15 -12.11 9.10
CA ALA A 224 10.96 -13.05 10.19
C ALA A 224 11.96 -12.86 11.34
N ASP A 225 13.22 -12.55 11.01
CA ASP A 225 14.29 -12.29 11.97
C ASP A 225 13.97 -11.08 12.86
N MET A 226 13.52 -9.97 12.26
CA MET A 226 13.05 -8.78 13.00
C MET A 226 11.93 -9.11 14.00
N ILE A 227 11.06 -10.06 13.67
CA ILE A 227 10.00 -10.54 14.58
C ILE A 227 10.59 -11.38 15.71
N VAL A 228 11.38 -12.41 15.37
CA VAL A 228 11.91 -13.38 16.34
C VAL A 228 12.84 -12.70 17.34
N ASN A 229 13.74 -11.85 16.84
CA ASN A 229 14.74 -11.15 17.64
C ASN A 229 14.28 -9.76 18.12
N ARG A 230 13.00 -9.43 17.91
CA ARG A 230 12.31 -8.25 18.48
C ARG A 230 13.02 -6.92 18.21
N TYR A 231 13.49 -6.73 16.98
CA TYR A 231 14.15 -5.51 16.55
C TYR A 231 13.54 -4.99 15.24
N PHE A 232 13.88 -3.76 14.86
CA PHE A 232 13.52 -3.18 13.57
C PHE A 232 14.69 -2.33 13.08
N ASP A 233 15.57 -2.96 12.32
CA ASP A 233 16.80 -2.35 11.81
C ASP A 233 17.25 -3.09 10.53
N HIS A 234 18.07 -2.42 9.72
CA HIS A 234 18.72 -3.03 8.57
C HIS A 234 19.74 -4.09 9.00
N SER A 235 20.46 -3.87 10.10
CA SER A 235 21.43 -4.81 10.65
C SER A 235 20.83 -5.62 11.79
N SER A 236 21.10 -6.92 11.82
CA SER A 236 20.69 -7.73 12.96
C SER A 236 21.42 -7.28 14.24
N PRO A 237 20.93 -7.66 15.44
CA PRO A 237 21.64 -7.42 16.69
C PRO A 237 23.05 -8.04 16.74
N SER A 238 23.30 -9.06 15.92
CA SER A 238 24.63 -9.68 15.74
C SER A 238 25.51 -8.93 14.72
N GLY A 239 25.05 -7.80 14.18
CA GLY A 239 25.78 -6.98 13.22
C GLY A 239 25.72 -7.47 11.77
N THR A 240 24.85 -8.43 11.44
CA THR A 240 24.71 -8.94 10.06
C THR A 240 23.96 -7.91 9.20
N SER A 241 24.64 -7.33 8.21
CA SER A 241 24.07 -6.32 7.32
C SER A 241 23.18 -6.94 6.22
N PRO A 242 22.38 -6.14 5.48
CA PRO A 242 21.62 -6.64 4.33
C PRO A 242 22.51 -7.31 3.28
N LEU A 243 23.70 -6.75 3.04
CA LEU A 243 24.66 -7.28 2.07
C LEU A 243 25.23 -8.63 2.54
N ASP A 244 25.48 -8.79 3.84
CA ASP A 244 25.97 -10.05 4.40
C ASP A 244 24.91 -11.14 4.30
N ARG A 245 23.63 -10.82 4.57
CA ARG A 245 22.51 -11.76 4.38
C ARG A 245 22.42 -12.21 2.92
N MET A 246 22.49 -11.27 1.97
CA MET A 246 22.44 -11.59 0.54
C MET A 246 23.62 -12.46 0.10
N LYS A 247 24.85 -12.15 0.53
CA LYS A 247 26.05 -12.97 0.22
C LYS A 247 25.97 -14.37 0.82
N THR A 248 25.50 -14.47 2.07
CA THR A 248 25.33 -15.76 2.77
C THR A 248 24.33 -16.66 2.05
N ASP A 249 23.28 -16.06 1.48
CA ASP A 249 22.30 -16.77 0.66
C ASP A 249 22.75 -16.98 -0.80
N GLY A 250 24.02 -16.71 -1.12
CA GLY A 250 24.63 -16.99 -2.43
C GLY A 250 24.31 -15.95 -3.51
N ILE A 251 23.81 -14.76 -3.13
CA ILE A 251 23.47 -13.70 -4.09
C ILE A 251 24.71 -12.86 -4.36
N ILE A 252 25.13 -12.85 -5.64
CA ILE A 252 26.32 -12.15 -6.12
C ILE A 252 25.88 -10.90 -6.89
N PHE A 253 26.34 -9.72 -6.45
CA PHE A 253 25.84 -8.43 -6.94
C PHE A 253 26.91 -7.34 -6.99
N GLN A 254 26.76 -6.41 -7.94
CA GLN A 254 27.56 -5.19 -8.07
C GLN A 254 27.06 -4.08 -7.15
N SER A 255 25.74 -3.98 -7.01
CA SER A 255 25.05 -3.01 -6.15
C SER A 255 23.88 -3.70 -5.47
N ALA A 256 23.59 -3.33 -4.23
CA ALA A 256 22.41 -3.78 -3.50
C ALA A 256 21.91 -2.69 -2.56
N ALA A 257 20.63 -2.74 -2.22
CA ALA A 257 20.00 -1.86 -1.26
C ALA A 257 18.80 -2.55 -0.59
N GLU A 258 18.38 -2.05 0.57
CA GLU A 258 17.25 -2.58 1.32
C GLU A 258 16.29 -1.47 1.73
N ASN A 259 14.99 -1.74 1.64
CA ASN A 259 13.95 -1.00 2.36
C ASN A 259 13.30 -1.92 3.39
N ILE A 260 12.99 -1.41 4.58
CA ILE A 260 12.19 -2.13 5.59
C ILE A 260 10.98 -1.30 6.03
N ALA A 261 9.89 -1.97 6.39
CA ALA A 261 8.71 -1.35 6.99
C ALA A 261 8.07 -2.30 8.00
N ALA A 262 7.37 -1.76 8.99
CA ALA A 262 6.62 -2.56 9.96
C ALA A 262 5.37 -1.82 10.45
N GLY A 263 4.26 -2.56 10.60
CA GLY A 263 2.99 -2.03 11.10
C GLY A 263 2.04 -1.44 10.06
N GLN A 264 2.47 -1.32 8.81
CA GLN A 264 1.61 -0.90 7.70
C GLN A 264 0.65 -2.03 7.34
N GLN A 265 -0.63 -1.69 7.19
CA GLN A 265 -1.71 -2.67 7.07
C GLN A 265 -1.55 -3.61 5.87
N ASN A 266 -1.04 -3.09 4.75
CA ASN A 266 -0.84 -3.83 3.51
C ASN A 266 0.29 -3.22 2.67
N ALA A 267 0.55 -3.83 1.51
CA ALA A 267 1.59 -3.41 0.56
C ALA A 267 1.40 -1.98 0.03
N ILE A 268 0.15 -1.50 -0.11
CA ILE A 268 -0.15 -0.12 -0.55
C ILE A 268 0.38 0.87 0.50
N TYR A 269 -0.01 0.70 1.77
CA TYR A 269 0.44 1.60 2.83
C TYR A 269 1.96 1.51 3.09
N ALA A 270 2.56 0.31 2.94
CA ALA A 270 4.01 0.15 3.03
C ALA A 270 4.74 0.92 1.91
N HIS A 271 4.25 0.81 0.67
CA HIS A 271 4.81 1.53 -0.48
C HIS A 271 4.76 3.06 -0.29
N GLU A 272 3.60 3.59 0.11
CA GLU A 272 3.42 5.04 0.29
C GLU A 272 4.28 5.57 1.47
N ALA A 273 4.51 4.75 2.49
CA ALA A 273 5.44 5.07 3.58
C ALA A 273 6.91 5.14 3.09
N TRP A 274 7.36 4.19 2.26
CA TRP A 274 8.69 4.24 1.66
C TRP A 274 8.86 5.44 0.73
N MET A 275 7.85 5.76 -0.08
CA MET A 275 7.92 6.89 -1.02
C MET A 275 8.02 8.26 -0.31
N ASN A 276 7.54 8.34 0.93
CA ASN A 276 7.64 9.50 1.80
C ASN A 276 8.85 9.45 2.75
N SER A 277 9.87 8.63 2.46
CA SER A 277 11.15 8.58 3.16
C SER A 277 12.31 8.63 2.17
N GLU A 278 13.27 9.53 2.38
CA GLU A 278 14.28 9.88 1.36
C GLU A 278 15.16 8.70 0.97
N GLY A 279 15.70 7.98 1.96
CA GLY A 279 16.53 6.81 1.72
C GLY A 279 15.76 5.71 1.00
N HIS A 280 14.55 5.40 1.47
CA HIS A 280 13.71 4.36 0.87
C HIS A 280 13.27 4.69 -0.56
N ARG A 281 12.90 5.96 -0.80
CA ARG A 281 12.57 6.49 -2.12
C ARG A 281 13.74 6.35 -3.08
N THR A 282 14.95 6.67 -2.62
CA THR A 282 16.17 6.56 -3.45
C THR A 282 16.37 5.14 -3.96
N ASN A 283 16.14 4.13 -3.11
CA ASN A 283 16.21 2.72 -3.51
C ASN A 283 15.15 2.35 -4.56
N LEU A 284 13.90 2.80 -4.38
CA LEU A 284 12.82 2.59 -5.35
C LEU A 284 13.06 3.29 -6.70
N MET A 285 13.81 4.40 -6.70
CA MET A 285 14.20 5.15 -7.90
C MET A 285 15.55 4.71 -8.49
N SER A 286 16.27 3.80 -7.84
CA SER A 286 17.59 3.36 -8.25
C SER A 286 17.61 2.65 -9.62
N ASP A 287 18.80 2.49 -10.18
CA ASP A 287 19.03 1.75 -11.42
C ASP A 287 19.33 0.26 -11.16
N ASN A 288 19.08 -0.23 -9.94
CA ASN A 288 19.05 -1.67 -9.68
C ASN A 288 18.07 -2.36 -10.63
N THR A 289 18.37 -3.62 -10.99
CA THR A 289 17.62 -4.34 -12.03
C THR A 289 16.73 -5.45 -11.48
N ARG A 290 16.99 -5.89 -10.25
CA ARG A 290 16.27 -6.96 -9.55
C ARG A 290 15.63 -6.42 -8.28
N LEU A 291 14.47 -6.95 -7.95
CA LEU A 291 13.78 -6.72 -6.69
C LEU A 291 13.19 -8.04 -6.19
N GLY A 292 13.38 -8.32 -4.91
CA GLY A 292 12.59 -9.32 -4.20
C GLY A 292 12.03 -8.72 -2.93
N VAL A 293 10.80 -9.10 -2.63
CA VAL A 293 10.08 -8.64 -1.44
C VAL A 293 9.86 -9.83 -0.52
N GLY A 294 10.05 -9.62 0.77
CA GLY A 294 9.75 -10.58 1.82
C GLY A 294 8.79 -9.96 2.83
N VAL A 295 7.80 -10.73 3.25
CA VAL A 295 6.83 -10.31 4.27
C VAL A 295 6.71 -11.38 5.34
N SER A 296 6.57 -10.96 6.61
CA SER A 296 6.23 -11.86 7.70
C SER A 296 5.21 -11.22 8.63
N PHE A 297 4.19 -11.99 9.03
CA PHE A 297 3.22 -11.60 10.05
C PHE A 297 3.71 -12.01 11.45
N GLY A 298 3.34 -11.23 12.46
CA GLY A 298 3.69 -11.43 13.86
C GLY A 298 4.43 -10.25 14.49
N GLY A 299 4.93 -10.46 15.70
CA GLY A 299 5.67 -9.46 16.47
C GLY A 299 4.80 -8.28 16.93
N LYS A 300 5.43 -7.31 17.61
CA LYS A 300 4.73 -6.14 18.18
C LYS A 300 4.06 -5.27 17.11
N MET A 301 4.60 -5.25 15.91
CA MET A 301 4.09 -4.45 14.79
C MET A 301 3.11 -5.22 13.89
N ASN A 302 2.76 -6.47 14.21
CA ASN A 302 1.86 -7.39 13.45
C ASN A 302 2.34 -7.81 12.06
N VAL A 303 3.08 -6.99 11.33
CA VAL A 303 3.57 -7.28 9.99
C VAL A 303 4.87 -6.52 9.72
N TYR A 304 5.79 -7.19 9.05
CA TYR A 304 7.11 -6.70 8.67
C TYR A 304 7.31 -6.94 7.17
N TYR A 305 7.88 -5.95 6.49
CA TYR A 305 8.17 -5.95 5.07
C TYR A 305 9.65 -5.66 4.85
N THR A 306 10.26 -6.34 3.89
CA THR A 306 11.62 -6.09 3.42
C THR A 306 11.62 -6.10 1.89
N GLN A 307 12.16 -5.05 1.26
CA GLN A 307 12.48 -5.02 -0.17
C GLN A 307 13.99 -5.05 -0.33
N ASN A 308 14.51 -6.03 -1.06
CA ASN A 308 15.92 -6.09 -1.42
C ASN A 308 16.09 -5.88 -2.92
N PHE A 309 16.85 -4.85 -3.27
CA PHE A 309 17.16 -4.45 -4.63
C PHE A 309 18.59 -4.87 -4.93
N PHE A 310 18.87 -5.33 -6.16
CA PHE A 310 20.27 -5.52 -6.58
C PHE A 310 20.48 -5.48 -8.09
N THR A 311 21.75 -5.37 -8.48
CA THR A 311 22.22 -5.59 -9.85
C THR A 311 23.22 -6.75 -9.83
N PRO A 312 22.98 -7.85 -10.58
CA PRO A 312 23.92 -8.96 -10.65
C PRO A 312 25.22 -8.53 -11.35
N TYR A 313 26.30 -9.30 -11.16
CA TYR A 313 27.46 -9.18 -12.06
C TYR A 313 27.07 -9.60 -13.48
N LYS A 314 27.65 -8.92 -14.47
CA LYS A 314 27.53 -9.28 -15.89
C LYS A 314 28.34 -10.53 -16.19
#